data_AF-A0A834AF53-F1
#
_entry.id   AF-A0A834AF53-F1
#
_cell.length_a   1.000
_cell.length_b   1.000
_cell.length_c   1.000
_cell.angle_alpha   90.00
_cell.angle_beta   90.00
_cell.angle_gamma   90.00
#
_symmetry.space_group_name_H-M   'P 1'
#
loop_
_entity.id
_entity.type
_entity.pdbx_description
1 polymer ?
#
loop_
_entity_poly.entity_id
_entity_poly.type
_entity_poly.pdbx_seq_one_letter_code
_entity_poly.pdbx_strand_id
1 'polypeptide(L)'
;MQKTVDEHKKAMELLQSNMNQHSLETRGSNQIIPSPSAPSELDNKTHSENLKQDILYLHNSLEEVNSALVGYQRQNDLKLEGMNETVSNLTQRVNLVETDLVAMSKVEKQANLSFSMMRDRAATLKRESLHQVTSRTDTVKTQSMKKEDSSDAQVSKLREKLQLISALANKPESNRPPETTHEEQVQSVTSKPSALPEFPQSLGDHTEKAAQLRPVSLPGISSIKDLQDFFHKTGQNMDGKLTYQEIWNSLGSAAPAPESLREFDADGDGRYSFLELRAALGV
;
A
#
# COMPACT_ATOMS: atom_id res chain seq x y z
N MET A 1 22.65 -9.87 6.39
CA MET A 1 21.54 -10.72 6.85
C MET A 1 22.01 -12.08 7.37
N GLN A 2 22.78 -12.87 6.60
CA GLN A 2 23.27 -14.18 7.06
C GLN A 2 24.03 -14.14 8.40
N LYS A 3 24.97 -13.19 8.54
CA LYS A 3 25.74 -12.98 9.77
C LYS A 3 24.86 -12.74 11.00
N THR A 4 23.78 -11.98 10.84
CA THR A 4 22.85 -11.66 11.93
C THR A 4 22.01 -12.86 12.35
N VAL A 5 21.60 -13.69 11.38
CA VAL A 5 20.87 -14.95 11.65
C VAL A 5 21.77 -15.96 12.37
N ASP A 6 23.03 -16.08 11.94
CA ASP A 6 24.00 -16.99 12.55
C ASP A 6 24.35 -16.58 13.99
N GLU A 7 24.47 -15.27 14.25
CA GLU A 7 24.68 -14.73 15.59
C GLU A 7 23.47 -15.01 16.50
N HIS A 8 22.25 -14.85 15.99
CA HIS A 8 21.03 -15.13 16.76
C HIS A 8 20.88 -16.63 17.07
N LYS A 9 21.22 -17.51 16.12
CA LYS A 9 21.25 -18.97 16.33
C LYS A 9 22.26 -19.35 17.41
N LYS A 10 23.46 -18.77 17.38
CA LYS A 10 24.51 -19.02 18.37
C LYS A 10 24.10 -18.56 19.77
N ALA A 11 23.38 -17.44 19.87
CA ALA A 11 22.86 -16.95 21.14
C ALA A 11 21.80 -17.90 21.74
N MET A 12 20.90 -18.44 20.91
CA MET A 12 19.91 -19.43 21.36
C MET A 12 20.56 -20.74 21.82
N GLU A 13 21.53 -21.28 21.07
CA GLU A 13 22.24 -22.51 21.46
C GLU A 13 23.00 -22.33 22.79
N LEU A 14 23.59 -21.16 23.03
CA LEU A 14 24.27 -20.84 24.28
C LEU A 14 23.29 -20.81 25.47
N LEU A 15 22.14 -20.14 25.32
CA LEU A 15 21.12 -20.08 26.36
C LEU A 15 20.55 -21.47 26.69
N GLN A 16 20.35 -22.32 25.67
CA GLN A 16 19.88 -23.68 25.84
C GLN A 16 20.91 -24.56 26.57
N SER A 17 22.20 -24.38 26.29
CA SER A 17 23.27 -25.09 27.01
C SER A 17 23.38 -24.69 28.49
N ASN A 18 23.23 -23.41 28.81
CA ASN A 18 23.27 -22.91 30.19
C ASN A 18 22.09 -23.44 31.02
N MET A 19 20.90 -23.51 30.44
CA MET A 19 19.71 -24.07 31.10
C MET A 19 19.90 -25.56 31.45
N ASN A 20 20.52 -26.32 30.55
CA ASN A 20 20.81 -27.74 30.79
C ASN A 20 21.90 -27.95 31.86
N GLN A 21 22.90 -27.06 31.97
CA GLN A 21 23.90 -27.11 33.04
C GLN A 21 23.31 -26.84 34.43
N HIS A 22 22.43 -25.84 34.55
CA HIS A 22 21.78 -25.50 35.82
C HIS A 22 20.89 -26.64 36.35
N SER A 23 20.30 -27.43 35.44
CA SER A 23 19.53 -28.62 35.79
C SER A 23 20.40 -29.77 36.33
N LEU A 24 21.68 -29.84 35.96
CA LEU A 24 22.63 -30.87 36.43
C LEU A 24 23.22 -30.51 37.80
N GLU A 25 23.53 -29.24 38.05
CA GLU A 25 24.08 -28.78 39.34
C GLU A 25 23.07 -28.91 40.50
N THR A 26 21.78 -28.72 40.23
CA THR A 26 20.71 -28.86 41.23
C THR A 26 20.57 -30.30 41.75
N ARG A 27 21.09 -31.30 41.02
CA ARG A 27 21.02 -32.72 41.40
C ARG A 27 22.22 -33.19 42.25
N GLY A 28 23.30 -32.42 42.31
CA GLY A 28 24.59 -32.84 42.89
C GLY A 28 24.85 -32.43 44.35
N SER A 29 24.06 -31.54 44.94
CA SER A 29 24.37 -30.94 46.25
C SER A 29 23.48 -31.45 47.38
N ASN A 30 23.63 -32.72 47.75
CA ASN A 30 23.09 -33.27 49.00
C ASN A 30 24.25 -33.65 49.94
N GLN A 31 24.74 -32.71 50.75
CA GLN A 31 25.59 -32.99 51.91
C GLN A 31 24.92 -32.52 53.19
N ILE A 32 24.92 -33.43 54.17
CA ILE A 32 24.14 -33.46 55.41
C ILE A 32 24.83 -32.62 56.50
N ILE A 33 24.10 -31.69 57.13
CA ILE A 33 24.46 -31.07 58.42
C ILE A 33 23.18 -31.02 59.29
N PRO A 34 23.19 -31.44 60.58
CA PRO A 34 22.03 -31.36 61.45
C PRO A 34 22.00 -30.10 62.32
N SER A 35 20.76 -29.64 62.61
CA SER A 35 20.29 -28.67 63.63
C SER A 35 20.15 -27.19 63.19
N PRO A 36 19.28 -26.39 63.86
CA PRO A 36 17.96 -26.65 64.45
C PRO A 36 16.88 -25.67 63.93
N SER A 37 15.63 -25.88 64.36
CA SER A 37 14.46 -25.00 64.17
C SER A 37 13.74 -25.09 62.83
N ALA A 38 12.52 -25.60 62.88
CA ALA A 38 11.56 -25.56 61.80
C ALA A 38 11.15 -24.11 61.48
N PRO A 39 11.32 -23.62 60.25
CA PRO A 39 10.43 -22.64 59.69
C PRO A 39 9.26 -23.38 59.04
N SER A 40 8.08 -23.15 59.63
CA SER A 40 6.73 -23.29 59.08
C SER A 40 6.60 -24.01 57.73
N GLU A 41 6.05 -25.23 57.76
CA GLU A 41 5.62 -26.01 56.60
C GLU A 41 4.63 -25.24 55.68
N LEU A 42 3.98 -24.21 56.22
CA LEU A 42 3.09 -23.30 55.50
C LEU A 42 3.86 -22.39 54.51
N ASP A 43 5.04 -21.90 54.90
CA ASP A 43 5.81 -20.91 54.14
C ASP A 43 6.47 -21.53 52.90
N ASN A 44 7.00 -22.75 53.05
CA ASN A 44 7.59 -23.52 51.96
C ASN A 44 6.54 -23.92 50.90
N LYS A 45 5.32 -24.24 51.34
CA LYS A 45 4.21 -24.58 50.44
C LYS A 45 3.76 -23.37 49.64
N THR A 46 3.52 -22.24 50.29
CA THR A 46 3.13 -20.98 49.63
C THR A 46 4.20 -20.50 48.65
N HIS A 47 5.49 -20.60 49.00
CA HIS A 47 6.58 -20.26 48.10
C HIS A 47 6.63 -21.20 46.88
N SER A 48 6.43 -22.51 47.06
CA SER A 48 6.40 -23.47 45.95
C SER A 48 5.22 -23.28 44.99
N GLU A 49 4.06 -22.84 45.50
CA GLU A 49 2.89 -22.52 44.69
C GLU A 49 3.11 -21.23 43.91
N ASN A 50 3.74 -20.23 44.53
CA ASN A 50 4.12 -18.99 43.86
C ASN A 50 5.12 -19.24 42.70
N LEU A 51 6.17 -20.05 42.91
CA LEU A 51 7.08 -20.43 41.82
C LEU A 51 6.38 -21.16 40.67
N LYS A 52 5.40 -22.03 40.96
CA LYS A 52 4.63 -22.71 39.91
C LYS A 52 3.78 -21.72 39.10
N GLN A 53 3.18 -20.75 39.78
CA GLN A 53 2.42 -19.68 39.14
C GLN A 53 3.31 -18.84 38.21
N ASP A 54 4.50 -18.48 38.68
CA ASP A 54 5.47 -17.71 37.90
C ASP A 54 5.95 -18.49 36.68
N ILE A 55 6.27 -19.78 36.82
CA ILE A 55 6.65 -20.64 35.70
C ILE A 55 5.54 -20.73 34.65
N LEU A 56 4.29 -20.87 35.09
CA LEU A 56 3.13 -20.88 34.18
C LEU A 56 2.95 -19.54 33.46
N TYR A 57 3.12 -18.43 34.18
CA TYR A 57 3.06 -17.10 33.60
C TYR A 57 4.15 -16.91 32.54
N LEU A 58 5.41 -17.24 32.85
CA LEU A 58 6.51 -17.16 31.89
C LEU A 58 6.27 -18.03 30.66
N HIS A 59 5.75 -19.25 30.84
CA HIS A 59 5.43 -20.12 29.72
C HIS A 59 4.35 -19.51 28.82
N ASN A 60 3.31 -18.92 29.40
CA ASN A 60 2.26 -18.25 28.63
C ASN A 60 2.81 -17.04 27.85
N SER A 61 3.58 -16.18 28.52
CA SER A 61 4.23 -15.04 27.88
C SER A 61 5.19 -15.46 26.76
N LEU A 62 5.92 -16.56 26.93
CA LEU A 62 6.80 -17.08 25.89
C LEU A 62 6.01 -17.58 24.67
N GLU A 63 4.90 -18.26 24.89
CA GLU A 63 4.02 -18.73 23.81
C GLU A 63 3.39 -17.56 23.04
N GLU A 64 2.99 -16.50 23.75
CA GLU A 64 2.46 -15.28 23.15
C GLU A 64 3.52 -14.59 22.26
N VAL A 65 4.74 -14.41 22.76
CA VAL A 65 5.85 -13.85 22.00
C VAL A 65 6.18 -14.70 20.77
N ASN A 66 6.20 -16.03 20.93
CA ASN A 66 6.48 -16.94 19.83
C ASN A 66 5.36 -16.89 18.76
N SER A 67 4.10 -16.82 19.20
CA SER A 67 2.95 -16.66 18.31
C SER A 67 3.00 -15.34 17.54
N ALA A 68 3.36 -14.24 18.22
CA ALA A 68 3.53 -12.94 17.59
C ALA A 68 4.66 -12.96 16.55
N LEU A 69 5.80 -13.59 16.86
CA LEU A 69 6.93 -13.74 15.95
C LEU A 69 6.55 -14.50 14.67
N VAL A 70 5.84 -15.63 14.81
CA VAL A 70 5.33 -16.39 13.66
C VAL A 70 4.34 -15.56 12.85
N GLY A 71 3.50 -14.75 13.51
CA GLY A 71 2.60 -13.80 12.88
C GLY A 71 3.33 -12.77 12.00
N TYR A 72 4.37 -12.13 12.55
CA TYR A 72 5.20 -11.18 11.80
C TYR A 72 5.94 -11.83 10.63
N GLN A 73 6.46 -13.04 10.82
CA GLN A 73 7.10 -13.78 9.74
C GLN A 73 6.13 -14.03 8.58
N ARG A 74 4.92 -14.53 8.90
CA ARG A 74 3.88 -14.75 7.89
C ARG A 74 3.51 -13.46 7.16
N GLN A 75 3.36 -12.35 7.89
CA GLN A 75 3.03 -11.06 7.28
C GLN A 75 4.13 -10.59 6.31
N ASN A 76 5.40 -10.77 6.69
CA ASN A 76 6.53 -10.46 5.82
C ASN A 76 6.55 -11.34 4.56
N ASP A 77 6.27 -12.64 4.70
CA ASP A 77 6.21 -13.58 3.58
C ASP A 77 5.11 -13.17 2.58
N LEU A 78 3.90 -12.83 3.06
CA LEU A 78 2.82 -12.32 2.19
C LEU A 78 3.19 -11.01 1.49
N LYS A 79 3.83 -10.07 2.20
CA LYS A 79 4.26 -8.80 1.61
C LYS A 79 5.30 -9.04 0.51
N LEU A 80 6.24 -9.95 0.75
CA LEU A 80 7.26 -10.32 -0.22
C LEU A 80 6.64 -10.99 -1.46
N GLU A 81 5.64 -11.84 -1.27
CA GLU A 81 4.90 -12.48 -2.37
C GLU A 81 4.14 -11.44 -3.21
N GLY A 82 3.43 -10.50 -2.60
CA GLY A 82 2.76 -9.41 -3.33
C GLY A 82 3.73 -8.49 -4.07
N MET A 83 4.90 -8.22 -3.49
CA MET A 83 5.99 -7.51 -4.18
C MET A 83 6.49 -8.31 -5.39
N ASN A 84 6.64 -9.63 -5.26
CA ASN A 84 7.11 -10.48 -6.34
C ASN A 84 6.12 -10.52 -7.51
N GLU A 85 4.82 -10.53 -7.24
CA GLU A 85 3.78 -10.42 -8.26
C GLU A 85 3.83 -9.06 -8.99
N THR A 86 4.02 -7.98 -8.24
CA THR A 86 4.18 -6.63 -8.80
C THR A 86 5.42 -6.56 -9.71
N VAL A 87 6.55 -7.08 -9.25
CA VAL A 87 7.81 -7.13 -10.02
C VAL A 87 7.63 -8.00 -11.28
N SER A 88 6.97 -9.14 -11.17
CA SER A 88 6.67 -10.02 -12.32
C SER A 88 5.80 -9.31 -13.36
N ASN A 89 4.74 -8.60 -12.93
CA ASN A 89 3.89 -7.82 -13.82
C ASN A 89 4.66 -6.70 -14.52
N LEU A 90 5.48 -5.94 -13.77
CA LEU A 90 6.34 -4.91 -14.36
C LEU A 90 7.30 -5.52 -15.37
N THR A 91 7.94 -6.64 -15.04
CA THR A 91 8.88 -7.34 -15.92
C THR A 91 8.20 -7.72 -17.24
N GLN A 92 6.98 -8.26 -17.20
CA GLN A 92 6.19 -8.56 -18.39
C GLN A 92 5.90 -7.31 -19.22
N ARG A 93 5.46 -6.22 -18.59
CA ARG A 93 5.16 -4.95 -19.28
C ARG A 93 6.40 -4.35 -19.93
N VAL A 94 7.55 -4.38 -19.25
CA VAL A 94 8.83 -3.92 -19.80
C VAL A 94 9.21 -4.74 -21.02
N ASN A 95 9.09 -6.08 -20.96
CA ASN A 95 9.38 -6.95 -22.11
C ASN A 95 8.48 -6.65 -23.33
N LEU A 96 7.19 -6.34 -23.11
CA LEU A 96 6.29 -5.92 -24.19
C LEU A 96 6.76 -4.61 -24.83
N VAL A 97 7.06 -3.60 -24.00
CA VAL A 97 7.53 -2.29 -24.47
C VAL A 97 8.85 -2.40 -25.23
N GLU A 98 9.80 -3.19 -24.74
CA GLU A 98 11.07 -3.44 -25.42
C GLU A 98 10.86 -4.10 -26.80
N THR A 99 9.95 -5.07 -26.88
CA THR A 99 9.60 -5.74 -28.14
C THR A 99 8.99 -4.75 -29.14
N ASP A 100 8.03 -3.93 -28.69
CA ASP A 100 7.38 -2.91 -29.52
C ASP A 100 8.38 -1.85 -30.00
N LEU A 101 9.28 -1.39 -29.12
CA LEU A 101 10.34 -0.44 -29.48
C LEU A 101 11.27 -1.00 -30.56
N VAL A 102 11.65 -2.28 -30.43
CA VAL A 102 12.46 -2.97 -31.46
C VAL A 102 11.69 -3.06 -32.78
N ALA A 103 10.40 -3.40 -32.76
CA ALA A 103 9.57 -3.44 -33.97
C ALA A 103 9.45 -2.05 -34.62
N MET A 104 9.19 -1.01 -33.83
CA MET A 104 9.14 0.39 -34.29
C MET A 104 10.46 0.81 -34.93
N SER A 105 11.61 0.48 -34.33
CA SER A 105 12.92 0.81 -34.91
C SER A 105 13.16 0.15 -36.28
N LYS A 106 12.61 -1.05 -36.52
CA LYS A 106 12.68 -1.72 -37.83
C LYS A 106 11.76 -1.05 -38.85
N VAL A 107 10.53 -0.72 -38.45
CA VAL A 107 9.58 0.01 -39.31
C VAL A 107 10.13 1.39 -39.68
N GLU A 108 10.74 2.09 -38.73
CA GLU A 108 11.38 3.39 -38.95
C GLU A 108 12.53 3.28 -39.96
N LYS A 109 13.44 2.30 -39.78
CA LYS A 109 14.51 2.03 -40.76
C LYS A 109 13.96 1.75 -42.16
N GLN A 110 12.89 0.95 -42.26
CA GLN A 110 12.23 0.65 -43.53
C GLN A 110 11.57 1.89 -44.16
N ALA A 111 10.88 2.70 -43.36
CA ALA A 111 10.27 3.95 -43.81
C ALA A 111 11.32 4.93 -44.32
N ASN A 112 12.45 5.05 -43.62
CA ASN A 112 13.58 5.89 -44.02
C ASN A 112 14.20 5.44 -45.36
N LEU A 113 14.36 4.13 -45.57
CA LEU A 113 14.82 3.57 -46.85
C LEU A 113 13.81 3.85 -47.98
N SER A 114 12.51 3.65 -47.72
CA SER A 114 11.45 3.89 -48.70
C SER A 114 11.37 5.37 -49.09
N PHE A 115 11.47 6.28 -48.12
CA PHE A 115 11.46 7.72 -48.36
C PHE A 115 12.68 8.18 -49.15
N SER A 116 13.86 7.60 -48.88
CA SER A 116 15.07 7.84 -49.69
C SER A 116 14.86 7.41 -51.14
N MET A 117 14.35 6.20 -51.39
CA MET A 117 14.10 5.71 -52.75
C MET A 117 13.05 6.53 -53.50
N MET A 118 12.00 7.01 -52.82
CA MET A 118 11.03 7.91 -53.44
C MET A 118 11.63 9.28 -53.77
N ARG A 119 12.50 9.82 -52.89
CA ARG A 119 13.22 11.07 -53.14
C ARG A 119 14.14 10.95 -54.36
N ASP A 120 14.86 9.83 -54.48
CA ASP A 120 15.73 9.57 -55.62
C ASP A 120 14.93 9.43 -56.93
N ARG A 121 13.78 8.73 -56.90
CA ARG A 121 12.87 8.64 -58.04
C ARG A 121 12.22 9.98 -58.41
N ALA A 122 11.87 10.80 -57.44
CA ALA A 122 11.34 12.14 -57.69
C ALA A 122 12.42 13.05 -58.30
N ALA A 123 13.67 12.91 -57.88
CA ALA A 123 14.80 13.62 -58.48
C ALA A 123 15.08 13.15 -59.91
N THR A 124 15.00 11.84 -60.20
CA THR A 124 15.13 11.33 -61.58
C THR A 124 13.96 11.77 -62.46
N LEU A 125 12.72 11.73 -61.97
CA LEU A 125 11.55 12.19 -62.73
C LEU A 125 11.59 13.69 -63.03
N LYS A 126 12.07 14.52 -62.08
CA LYS A 126 12.29 15.96 -62.36
C LYS A 126 13.42 16.21 -63.37
N ARG A 127 14.47 15.38 -63.37
CA ARG A 127 15.53 15.44 -64.38
C ARG A 127 15.02 14.96 -65.74
N GLU A 128 14.19 13.92 -65.79
CA GLU A 128 13.60 13.37 -67.01
C GLU A 128 12.54 14.31 -67.60
N SER A 129 11.69 14.94 -66.77
CA SER A 129 10.72 15.94 -67.25
C SER A 129 11.40 17.17 -67.85
N LEU A 130 12.58 17.56 -67.36
CA LEU A 130 13.36 18.66 -67.94
C LEU A 130 13.94 18.31 -69.32
N HIS A 131 14.25 17.02 -69.56
CA HIS A 131 14.71 16.53 -70.86
C HIS A 131 13.57 16.15 -71.84
N GLN A 132 12.35 15.98 -71.36
CA GLN A 132 11.18 15.57 -72.17
C GLN A 132 10.31 16.74 -72.68
N VAL A 133 10.63 18.01 -72.36
CA VAL A 133 9.90 19.18 -72.90
C VAL A 133 10.26 19.49 -74.36
N THR A 134 11.28 18.85 -74.95
CA THR A 134 11.69 19.07 -76.36
C THR A 134 11.17 18.05 -77.37
N SER A 135 10.34 17.07 -76.98
CA SER A 135 9.83 16.11 -77.95
C SER A 135 8.39 15.68 -77.68
N ARG A 136 7.55 15.96 -78.69
CA ARG A 136 6.27 15.34 -79.08
C ARG A 136 4.96 16.01 -78.65
N THR A 137 4.52 16.86 -79.59
CA THR A 137 3.17 16.98 -80.16
C THR A 137 2.38 15.66 -80.24
N ASP A 138 1.07 15.79 -80.01
CA ASP A 138 -0.07 14.95 -80.41
C ASP A 138 -0.12 13.46 -80.01
N THR A 139 -1.13 13.10 -79.19
CA THR A 139 -2.21 12.17 -79.59
C THR A 139 -3.20 11.93 -78.44
N VAL A 140 -4.48 12.18 -78.72
CA VAL A 140 -5.66 11.79 -77.92
C VAL A 140 -6.03 10.35 -78.24
N LYS A 141 -6.20 9.46 -77.23
CA LYS A 141 -7.22 8.38 -77.27
C LYS A 141 -7.43 7.66 -75.93
N THR A 142 -8.70 7.47 -75.62
CA THR A 142 -9.38 6.87 -74.46
C THR A 142 -9.32 5.33 -74.39
N GLN A 143 -9.17 4.72 -73.20
CA GLN A 143 -9.67 3.37 -72.81
C GLN A 143 -9.53 3.19 -71.27
N SER A 144 -10.58 3.27 -70.45
CA SER A 144 -11.60 2.26 -70.09
C SER A 144 -11.15 1.10 -69.16
N MET A 145 -11.74 1.10 -67.95
CA MET A 145 -12.27 -0.04 -67.16
C MET A 145 -11.45 -0.83 -66.11
N LYS A 146 -11.97 -0.72 -64.87
CA LYS A 146 -12.16 -1.70 -63.78
C LYS A 146 -10.93 -2.29 -63.05
N LYS A 147 -10.65 -1.70 -61.88
CA LYS A 147 -10.24 -2.42 -60.66
C LYS A 147 -10.99 -1.82 -59.48
N GLU A 148 -12.16 -2.37 -59.20
CA GLU A 148 -12.95 -2.08 -58.01
C GLU A 148 -12.67 -3.22 -57.02
N ASP A 149 -11.61 -3.05 -56.23
CA ASP A 149 -11.47 -3.73 -54.95
C ASP A 149 -11.15 -2.61 -53.96
N SER A 150 -12.17 -1.77 -53.78
CA SER A 150 -12.05 -0.45 -53.18
C SER A 150 -11.96 -0.61 -51.66
N SER A 151 -10.91 0.00 -51.09
CA SER A 151 -10.74 0.30 -49.66
C SER A 151 -12.03 0.77 -48.96
N ASP A 152 -12.97 1.31 -49.73
CA ASP A 152 -14.30 1.74 -49.30
C ASP A 152 -15.12 0.61 -48.66
N ALA A 153 -15.03 -0.64 -49.12
CA ALA A 153 -15.73 -1.77 -48.51
C ALA A 153 -15.20 -2.10 -47.11
N GLN A 154 -13.89 -1.96 -46.89
CA GLN A 154 -13.27 -2.19 -45.57
C GLN A 154 -13.59 -1.04 -44.60
N VAL A 155 -13.58 0.20 -45.09
CA VAL A 155 -13.97 1.38 -44.30
C VAL A 155 -15.44 1.32 -43.91
N SER A 156 -16.32 0.86 -44.80
CA SER A 156 -17.75 0.70 -44.51
C SER A 156 -17.99 -0.34 -43.40
N LYS A 157 -17.28 -1.47 -43.45
CA LYS A 157 -17.35 -2.52 -42.41
C LYS A 157 -16.81 -2.07 -41.04
N LEU A 158 -15.78 -1.22 -41.02
CA LEU A 158 -15.25 -0.64 -39.79
C LEU A 158 -16.20 0.40 -39.20
N ARG A 159 -16.84 1.21 -40.05
CA ARG A 159 -17.83 2.22 -39.66
C ARG A 159 -19.09 1.59 -39.06
N GLU A 160 -19.55 0.47 -39.62
CA GLU A 160 -20.67 -0.32 -39.10
C GLU A 160 -20.36 -0.88 -37.70
N LYS A 161 -19.15 -1.44 -37.50
CA LYS A 161 -18.72 -1.93 -36.17
C LYS A 161 -18.65 -0.84 -35.11
N LEU A 162 -18.18 0.36 -35.47
CA LEU A 162 -18.13 1.50 -34.54
C LEU A 162 -19.54 1.99 -34.15
N GLN A 163 -20.50 1.95 -35.08
CA GLN A 163 -21.90 2.25 -34.76
C GLN A 163 -22.51 1.24 -33.78
N LEU A 164 -22.21 -0.05 -33.91
CA LEU A 164 -22.66 -1.08 -32.95
C LEU A 164 -22.08 -0.85 -31.55
N ILE A 165 -20.79 -0.53 -31.43
CA ILE A 165 -20.14 -0.26 -30.14
C ILE A 165 -20.73 0.98 -29.48
N SER A 166 -20.96 2.04 -30.25
CA SER A 166 -21.57 3.27 -29.73
C SER A 166 -23.02 3.08 -29.29
N ALA A 167 -23.75 2.13 -29.89
CA ALA A 167 -25.10 1.76 -29.47
C ALA A 167 -25.10 0.91 -28.18
N LEU A 168 -24.06 0.09 -27.97
CA LEU A 168 -23.90 -0.72 -26.75
C LEU A 168 -23.36 0.10 -25.56
N ALA A 169 -22.63 1.18 -25.82
CA ALA A 169 -22.04 2.05 -24.79
C ALA A 169 -23.03 3.09 -24.22
N ASN A 170 -24.18 3.30 -24.87
CA ASN A 170 -25.23 4.22 -24.40
C ASN A 170 -26.38 3.45 -23.73
N LYS A 171 -26.13 2.92 -22.52
CA LYS A 171 -27.20 2.63 -21.56
C LYS A 171 -27.30 3.80 -20.58
N PRO A 172 -28.46 4.46 -20.42
CA PRO A 172 -28.65 5.41 -19.35
C PRO A 172 -28.98 4.65 -18.05
N GLU A 173 -28.12 4.74 -17.05
CA GLU A 173 -28.57 4.59 -15.66
C GLU A 173 -29.41 5.81 -15.31
N SER A 174 -30.72 5.60 -15.36
CA SER A 174 -31.73 6.49 -14.78
C SER A 174 -31.65 6.37 -13.25
N ASN A 175 -31.50 7.51 -12.56
CA ASN A 175 -32.21 7.95 -11.33
C ASN A 175 -31.29 8.64 -10.31
N ARG A 176 -31.23 9.98 -10.31
CA ARG A 176 -31.31 10.82 -9.07
C ARG A 176 -31.50 12.33 -9.40
N PRO A 177 -32.49 13.05 -8.82
CA PRO A 177 -32.65 14.50 -8.96
C PRO A 177 -31.80 15.32 -7.96
N PRO A 178 -31.72 16.67 -8.12
CA PRO A 178 -30.50 17.46 -7.91
C PRO A 178 -30.35 18.15 -6.55
N GLU A 179 -29.10 18.53 -6.26
CA GLU A 179 -28.66 19.47 -5.22
C GLU A 179 -29.30 20.85 -5.35
N THR A 180 -29.60 21.47 -4.21
CA THR A 180 -29.90 22.90 -4.09
C THR A 180 -28.77 23.62 -3.37
N THR A 181 -28.32 24.69 -4.01
CA THR A 181 -27.56 25.87 -3.59
C THR A 181 -27.87 26.38 -2.18
N HIS A 182 -26.86 26.92 -1.47
CA HIS A 182 -26.84 28.17 -0.68
C HIS A 182 -25.51 28.22 0.11
N GLU A 183 -24.55 29.06 -0.28
CA GLU A 183 -24.31 30.46 0.14
C GLU A 183 -23.17 30.59 1.16
N GLU A 184 -22.20 31.41 0.77
CA GLU A 184 -21.08 31.94 1.53
C GLU A 184 -21.51 32.54 2.87
N GLN A 185 -20.70 32.32 3.92
CA GLN A 185 -20.41 33.41 4.84
C GLN A 185 -19.04 33.31 5.51
N VAL A 186 -18.38 34.47 5.43
CA VAL A 186 -17.03 34.84 5.83
C VAL A 186 -17.01 35.25 7.30
N GLN A 187 -15.93 34.92 8.04
CA GLN A 187 -15.22 35.81 9.00
C GLN A 187 -14.07 35.01 9.67
N SER A 188 -12.79 35.23 9.35
CA SER A 188 -11.90 36.38 9.68
C SER A 188 -11.26 36.30 11.07
N VAL A 189 -10.02 35.78 11.08
CA VAL A 189 -8.79 36.21 11.79
C VAL A 189 -8.88 36.99 13.11
N THR A 190 -8.14 36.51 14.12
CA THR A 190 -7.14 37.33 14.84
C THR A 190 -5.90 36.48 15.21
N SER A 191 -4.73 37.11 15.21
CA SER A 191 -3.40 36.47 15.31
C SER A 191 -2.63 36.89 16.57
N LYS A 192 -1.67 36.02 16.97
CA LYS A 192 -0.33 36.27 17.60
C LYS A 192 -0.22 36.49 19.13
N PRO A 193 0.99 36.35 19.77
CA PRO A 193 2.29 35.77 19.32
C PRO A 193 3.05 34.86 20.35
N SER A 194 4.20 34.29 19.92
CA SER A 194 5.40 33.85 20.69
C SER A 194 5.33 32.53 21.49
N ALA A 195 6.35 31.65 21.59
CA ALA A 195 7.77 31.64 21.18
C ALA A 195 8.28 30.18 20.99
N LEU A 196 9.42 30.02 20.32
CA LEU A 196 10.17 28.77 20.06
C LEU A 196 11.30 28.60 21.10
N PRO A 197 12.08 27.48 21.15
CA PRO A 197 11.76 26.05 21.27
C PRO A 197 12.32 25.44 22.59
N GLU A 198 11.80 24.31 23.05
CA GLU A 198 12.61 23.36 23.84
C GLU A 198 12.31 21.93 23.37
N PHE A 199 13.34 21.25 22.86
CA PHE A 199 13.38 19.78 22.85
C PHE A 199 13.69 19.34 24.29
N PRO A 200 13.09 18.24 24.78
CA PRO A 200 13.96 17.08 24.95
C PRO A 200 13.31 15.70 24.80
N GLN A 201 14.21 14.75 24.50
CA GLN A 201 14.29 13.38 25.02
C GLN A 201 13.28 12.30 24.57
N SER A 202 13.86 11.41 23.76
CA SER A 202 13.72 9.95 23.80
C SER A 202 12.32 9.34 23.80
N LEU A 203 11.94 8.96 22.59
CA LEU A 203 11.20 7.76 22.19
C LEU A 203 11.30 6.61 23.21
N GLY A 204 10.34 6.50 24.12
CA GLY A 204 10.27 5.43 25.12
C GLY A 204 8.95 5.28 25.88
N ASP A 205 8.12 6.33 25.98
CA ASP A 205 7.00 6.36 26.96
C ASP A 205 5.59 6.56 26.36
N HIS A 206 5.42 6.50 25.04
CA HIS A 206 4.15 6.93 24.43
C HIS A 206 2.96 5.97 24.58
N THR A 207 3.16 4.72 25.02
CA THR A 207 2.04 3.81 25.28
C THR A 207 1.36 4.06 26.63
N GLU A 208 2.05 4.65 27.61
CA GLU A 208 1.44 4.96 28.92
C GLU A 208 0.68 6.29 28.93
N LYS A 209 1.05 7.23 28.05
CA LYS A 209 0.39 8.55 27.99
C LYS A 209 -1.03 8.50 27.43
N ALA A 210 -1.31 7.56 26.52
CA ALA A 210 -2.66 7.34 25.97
C ALA A 210 -3.65 6.79 27.02
N ALA A 211 -3.16 6.07 28.04
CA ALA A 211 -4.00 5.51 29.10
C ALA A 211 -4.54 6.56 30.10
N GLN A 212 -4.03 7.80 30.06
CA GLN A 212 -4.51 8.91 30.90
C GLN A 212 -5.46 9.88 30.17
N LEU A 213 -5.58 9.76 28.85
CA LEU A 213 -6.48 10.61 28.06
C LEU A 213 -7.91 10.10 28.19
N ARG A 214 -8.88 11.02 28.27
CA ARG A 214 -10.29 10.59 28.34
C ARG A 214 -10.66 9.92 27.02
N PRO A 215 -11.27 8.72 27.05
CA PRO A 215 -11.78 8.09 25.84
C PRO A 215 -12.74 9.03 25.11
N VAL A 216 -12.48 9.21 23.83
CA VAL A 216 -13.32 9.99 22.93
C VAL A 216 -14.42 9.07 22.42
N SER A 217 -15.67 9.50 22.52
CA SER A 217 -16.78 8.76 21.93
C SER A 217 -16.91 9.13 20.45
N LEU A 218 -16.73 8.14 19.57
CA LEU A 218 -17.09 8.26 18.16
C LEU A 218 -18.50 7.66 17.95
N PRO A 219 -19.51 8.47 17.61
CA PRO A 219 -20.86 7.97 17.36
C PRO A 219 -20.87 6.85 16.32
N GLY A 220 -21.50 5.73 16.68
CA GLY A 220 -21.62 4.55 15.81
C GLY A 220 -20.39 3.64 15.80
N ILE A 221 -19.34 3.95 16.58
CA ILE A 221 -18.14 3.12 16.69
C ILE A 221 -17.92 2.77 18.17
N SER A 222 -18.37 1.59 18.57
CA SER A 222 -18.23 1.08 19.95
C SER A 222 -17.42 -0.21 20.04
N SER A 223 -16.97 -0.75 18.91
CA SER A 223 -16.14 -1.95 18.86
C SER A 223 -15.01 -1.82 17.84
N ILE A 224 -13.98 -2.64 18.02
CA ILE A 224 -12.88 -2.81 17.04
C ILE A 224 -13.45 -3.11 15.64
N LYS A 225 -14.53 -3.89 15.56
CA LYS A 225 -15.17 -4.25 14.30
C LYS A 225 -15.82 -3.05 13.64
N ASP A 226 -16.54 -2.22 14.40
CA ASP A 226 -17.15 -0.99 13.88
C ASP A 226 -16.07 -0.01 13.41
N LEU A 227 -14.92 0.02 14.08
CA LEU A 227 -13.77 0.84 13.68
C LEU A 227 -13.18 0.35 12.36
N GLN A 228 -13.06 -0.96 12.16
CA GLN A 228 -12.60 -1.52 10.87
C GLN A 228 -13.57 -1.18 9.74
N ASP A 229 -14.87 -1.39 9.96
CA ASP A 229 -15.93 -1.04 9.00
C ASP A 229 -15.91 0.47 8.69
N PHE A 230 -15.61 1.30 9.69
CA PHE A 230 -15.47 2.73 9.53
C PHE A 230 -14.32 3.12 8.61
N PHE A 231 -13.13 2.52 8.78
CA PHE A 231 -12.00 2.72 7.87
C PHE A 231 -12.31 2.24 6.45
N HIS A 232 -13.02 1.12 6.30
CA HIS A 232 -13.41 0.62 4.98
C HIS A 232 -14.41 1.53 4.25
N LYS A 233 -15.34 2.16 4.99
CA LYS A 233 -16.32 3.10 4.43
C LYS A 233 -15.73 4.48 4.14
N THR A 234 -14.81 4.92 4.99
CA THR A 234 -14.31 6.31 5.01
C THR A 234 -12.99 6.47 4.27
N GLY A 235 -12.10 5.47 4.31
CA GLY A 235 -10.77 5.49 3.71
C GLY A 235 -10.82 5.40 2.18
N GLN A 236 -11.12 6.52 1.53
CA GLN A 236 -11.15 6.65 0.06
C GLN A 236 -9.76 6.68 -0.58
N ASN A 237 -8.76 7.03 0.21
CA ASN A 237 -7.37 7.29 -0.16
C ASN A 237 -6.45 6.06 -0.03
N MET A 238 -6.91 4.97 0.60
CA MET A 238 -6.16 3.70 0.78
C MET A 238 -4.78 3.85 1.44
N ASP A 239 -4.52 4.97 2.12
CA ASP A 239 -3.24 5.25 2.78
C ASP A 239 -3.17 4.66 4.21
N GLY A 240 -4.25 4.05 4.67
CA GLY A 240 -4.36 3.44 6.00
C GLY A 240 -4.57 4.44 7.13
N LYS A 241 -4.85 5.71 6.81
CA LYS A 241 -5.10 6.78 7.78
C LYS A 241 -6.35 7.58 7.40
N LEU A 242 -6.94 8.26 8.38
CA LEU A 242 -8.10 9.13 8.17
C LEU A 242 -7.77 10.56 8.59
N THR A 243 -8.00 11.50 7.69
CA THR A 243 -8.00 12.92 8.02
C THR A 243 -9.18 13.26 8.92
N TYR A 244 -9.09 14.35 9.71
CA TYR A 244 -10.24 14.83 10.48
C TYR A 244 -11.45 15.12 9.59
N GLN A 245 -11.23 15.63 8.38
CA GLN A 245 -12.29 15.92 7.43
C GLN A 245 -13.02 14.65 6.96
N GLU A 246 -12.30 13.57 6.72
CA GLU A 246 -12.89 12.26 6.40
C GLU A 246 -13.71 11.71 7.57
N ILE A 247 -13.21 11.84 8.79
CA ILE A 247 -13.94 11.46 10.01
C ILE A 247 -15.23 12.30 10.14
N TRP A 248 -15.12 13.62 9.94
CA TRP A 248 -16.23 14.56 9.99
C TRP A 248 -17.27 14.27 8.89
N ASN A 249 -16.84 13.94 7.68
CA ASN A 249 -17.77 13.63 6.59
C ASN A 249 -18.60 12.37 6.89
N SER A 250 -18.03 11.41 7.61
CA SER A 250 -18.73 10.17 7.97
C SER A 250 -19.60 10.30 9.23
N LEU A 251 -19.16 11.05 10.24
CA LEU A 251 -19.89 11.22 11.52
C LEU A 251 -20.78 12.46 11.56
N GLY A 252 -20.55 13.43 10.69
CA GLY A 252 -21.21 14.74 10.70
C GLY A 252 -20.96 15.51 12.00
N SER A 253 -21.95 16.29 12.42
CA SER A 253 -21.90 17.11 13.65
C SER A 253 -21.74 16.32 14.94
N ALA A 254 -21.84 15.00 14.88
CA ALA A 254 -21.63 14.11 16.01
C ALA A 254 -20.14 13.74 16.19
N ALA A 255 -19.28 14.11 15.25
CA ALA A 255 -17.85 13.92 15.36
C ALA A 255 -17.26 14.71 16.55
N PRO A 256 -16.26 14.15 17.25
CA PRO A 256 -15.59 14.84 18.34
C PRO A 256 -14.84 16.07 17.85
N ALA A 257 -14.58 16.99 18.77
CA ALA A 257 -13.80 18.20 18.48
C ALA A 257 -12.40 17.83 17.97
N PRO A 258 -11.86 18.57 16.98
CA PRO A 258 -10.55 18.28 16.41
C PRO A 258 -9.44 18.38 17.47
N GLU A 259 -9.59 19.24 18.48
CA GLU A 259 -8.66 19.36 19.60
C GLU A 259 -8.61 18.09 20.44
N SER A 260 -9.75 17.43 20.65
CA SER A 260 -9.83 16.18 21.42
C SER A 260 -9.20 15.00 20.68
N LEU A 261 -9.35 14.95 19.35
CA LEU A 261 -8.69 13.92 18.55
C LEU A 261 -7.18 14.17 18.43
N ARG A 262 -6.74 15.44 18.38
CA ARG A 262 -5.32 15.80 18.23
C ARG A 262 -4.43 15.24 19.35
N GLU A 263 -4.98 14.97 20.53
CA GLU A 263 -4.24 14.33 21.63
C GLU A 263 -3.82 12.88 21.31
N PHE A 264 -4.50 12.25 20.36
CA PHE A 264 -4.25 10.87 19.90
C PHE A 264 -3.46 10.80 18.59
N ASP A 265 -3.15 11.94 17.95
CA ASP A 265 -2.22 12.03 16.82
C ASP A 265 -0.79 11.90 17.35
N ALA A 266 -0.28 10.66 17.40
CA ALA A 266 0.98 10.34 18.06
C ALA A 266 2.18 10.76 17.20
N ASP A 267 2.04 10.73 15.88
CA ASP A 267 3.09 11.14 14.94
C ASP A 267 2.95 12.59 14.44
N GLY A 268 1.87 13.28 14.81
CA GLY A 268 1.66 14.70 14.56
C GLY A 268 1.42 15.02 13.09
N ASP A 269 1.01 14.03 12.29
CA ASP A 269 0.83 14.19 10.85
C ASP A 269 -0.56 14.71 10.45
N GLY A 270 -1.43 14.97 11.44
CA GLY A 270 -2.78 15.48 11.26
C GLY A 270 -3.77 14.44 10.72
N ARG A 271 -3.37 13.16 10.65
CA ARG A 271 -4.19 12.03 10.25
C ARG A 271 -4.15 10.96 11.32
N TYR A 272 -5.23 10.21 11.42
CA TYR A 272 -5.41 9.22 12.46
C TYR A 272 -5.36 7.82 11.86
N SER A 273 -4.37 7.04 12.29
CA SER A 273 -4.27 5.63 12.01
C SER A 273 -5.28 4.82 12.82
N PHE A 274 -5.48 3.56 12.42
CA PHE A 274 -6.35 2.64 13.13
C PHE A 274 -5.96 2.49 14.61
N LEU A 275 -4.66 2.45 14.91
CA LEU A 275 -4.18 2.27 16.29
C LEU A 275 -4.47 3.50 17.15
N GLU A 276 -4.35 4.70 16.58
CA GLU A 276 -4.61 5.96 17.27
C GLU A 276 -6.10 6.15 17.57
N LEU A 277 -6.99 5.85 16.62
CA LEU A 277 -8.43 5.90 16.87
C LEU A 277 -8.90 4.79 17.80
N ARG A 278 -8.26 3.62 17.78
CA ARG A 278 -8.52 2.56 18.77
C ARG A 278 -8.15 3.03 20.17
N ALA A 279 -7.00 3.67 20.33
CA ALA A 279 -6.59 4.27 21.60
C ALA A 279 -7.57 5.38 22.05
N ALA A 280 -8.03 6.22 21.11
CA ALA A 280 -9.03 7.23 21.37
C ALA A 280 -10.36 6.64 21.89
N LEU A 281 -10.79 5.51 21.35
CA LEU A 281 -12.02 4.82 21.74
C LEU A 281 -11.88 4.00 23.03
N GLY A 282 -10.66 3.64 23.42
CA GLY A 282 -10.40 2.74 24.56
C GLY A 282 -10.89 1.31 24.35
N VAL A 283 -10.88 0.82 23.10
CA VAL A 283 -11.35 -0.53 22.70
C VAL A 283 -10.24 -1.47 22.25
#